data_AF-A0A3G8LVZ7-F1
#
_entry.id   AF-A0A3G8LVZ7-F1
#
_cell.length_a   1.000
_cell.length_b   1.000
_cell.length_c   1.000
_cell.angle_alpha   90.00
_cell.angle_beta   90.00
_cell.angle_gamma   90.00
#
_symmetry.space_group_name_H-M   'P 1'
#
loop_
_entity.id
_entity.type
_entity.pdbx_description
1 polymer ?
#
loop_
_entity_poly.entity_id
_entity_poly.type
_entity_poly.pdbx_seq_one_letter_code
_entity_poly.pdbx_strand_id
1 'polypeptide(L)'
;MIEKRSRSRPDKIAWFNQVIGKEVIADVIQHGNEIKLAYSAINGVRFNHFPLVSQHHPGLHDKMALAEAISQVCSLHSKPIDLTEYRYSGIN
;
A
#
# COMPACT_ATOMS: atom_id res chain seq x y z
N MET A 1 -33.66 -2.09 -8.54
CA MET A 1 -32.63 -2.00 -7.48
C MET A 1 -31.28 -2.24 -8.14
N ILE A 2 -30.36 -1.27 -8.12
CA ILE A 2 -29.01 -1.49 -8.66
C ILE A 2 -28.16 -2.02 -7.52
N GLU A 3 -27.81 -3.30 -7.59
CA GLU A 3 -26.89 -3.95 -6.67
C GLU A 3 -25.52 -3.25 -6.76
N LYS A 4 -25.08 -2.58 -5.70
CA LYS A 4 -23.70 -2.04 -5.64
C LYS A 4 -22.73 -3.22 -5.56
N ARG A 5 -22.29 -3.73 -6.70
CA ARG A 5 -21.21 -4.73 -6.75
C ARG A 5 -19.92 -4.10 -6.22
N SER A 6 -19.51 -4.53 -5.03
CA SER A 6 -18.19 -4.22 -4.48
C SER A 6 -17.14 -5.00 -5.27
N ARG A 7 -16.28 -4.30 -6.01
CA ARG A 7 -15.10 -4.91 -6.65
C ARG A 7 -14.14 -5.46 -5.60
N SER A 8 -13.50 -6.60 -5.90
CA SER A 8 -12.43 -7.13 -5.04
C SER A 8 -11.22 -6.17 -5.04
N ARG A 9 -10.33 -6.28 -4.04
CA ARG A 9 -9.11 -5.44 -4.00
C ARG A 9 -8.21 -5.64 -5.22
N PRO A 10 -7.90 -6.88 -5.65
CA PRO A 10 -7.17 -7.10 -6.90
C PRO A 10 -7.84 -6.45 -8.10
N ASP A 11 -9.18 -6.55 -8.22
CA ASP A 11 -9.90 -5.93 -9.34
C ASP A 11 -9.84 -4.40 -9.32
N LYS A 12 -9.85 -3.79 -8.12
CA LYS A 12 -9.68 -2.34 -7.96
C LYS A 12 -8.29 -1.90 -8.43
N ILE A 13 -7.23 -2.63 -8.05
CA ILE A 13 -5.86 -2.34 -8.45
C ILE A 13 -5.70 -2.49 -9.96
N ALA A 14 -6.16 -3.62 -10.52
CA ALA A 14 -6.12 -3.87 -11.95
C ALA A 14 -6.86 -2.78 -12.73
N TRP A 15 -8.04 -2.37 -12.26
CA TRP A 15 -8.78 -1.28 -12.87
C TRP A 15 -8.06 0.08 -12.81
N PHE A 16 -7.45 0.43 -11.66
CA PHE A 16 -6.66 1.68 -11.57
C PHE A 16 -5.50 1.68 -12.56
N ASN A 17 -4.74 0.58 -12.62
CA ASN A 17 -3.63 0.43 -13.55
C ASN A 17 -4.10 0.48 -15.01
N GLN A 18 -5.24 -0.11 -15.33
CA GLN A 18 -5.85 -0.06 -16.67
C GLN A 18 -6.23 1.37 -17.05
N VAL A 19 -6.90 2.11 -16.15
CA VAL A 19 -7.33 3.50 -16.41
C VAL A 19 -6.14 4.42 -16.61
N ILE A 20 -5.06 4.20 -15.86
CA ILE A 20 -3.82 5.00 -15.94
C ILE A 20 -2.94 4.54 -17.11
N GLY A 21 -3.10 3.30 -17.59
CA GLY A 21 -2.27 2.69 -18.62
C GLY A 21 -0.90 2.23 -18.13
N LYS A 22 -0.68 2.17 -16.80
CA LYS A 22 0.58 1.78 -16.18
C LYS A 22 0.35 1.24 -14.77
N GLU A 23 1.20 0.31 -14.34
CA GLU A 23 1.31 -0.11 -12.95
C GLU A 23 1.93 1.01 -12.09
N VAL A 24 1.11 1.71 -11.32
CA VAL A 24 1.53 2.86 -10.49
C VAL A 24 1.33 2.68 -9.00
N ILE A 25 0.58 1.66 -8.60
CA ILE A 25 0.29 1.39 -7.18
C ILE A 25 1.42 0.53 -6.61
N ALA A 26 2.25 1.11 -5.73
CA ALA A 26 3.32 0.38 -5.03
C ALA A 26 2.89 -0.13 -3.64
N ASP A 27 2.01 0.61 -2.96
CA ASP A 27 1.51 0.26 -1.63
C ASP A 27 -0.01 0.38 -1.56
N VAL A 28 -0.60 -0.57 -0.84
CA VAL A 28 -1.99 -0.56 -0.44
C VAL A 28 -2.04 -0.49 1.07
N ILE A 29 -2.70 0.54 1.60
CA ILE A 29 -3.06 0.64 3.01
C ILE A 29 -4.48 0.08 3.15
N GLN A 30 -4.65 -0.92 4.01
CA GLN A 30 -5.93 -1.56 4.25
C GLN A 30 -6.20 -1.80 5.73
N HIS A 31 -7.48 -1.95 6.08
CA HIS A 31 -7.86 -2.29 7.44
C HIS A 31 -7.43 -3.73 7.79
N GLY A 32 -6.86 -3.89 8.99
CA GLY A 32 -6.66 -5.15 9.69
C GLY A 32 -6.76 -4.95 11.19
N ASN A 33 -6.85 -6.04 11.95
CA ASN A 33 -6.93 -6.00 13.41
C ASN A 33 -5.59 -5.61 14.07
N GLU A 34 -4.49 -5.73 13.33
CA GLU A 34 -3.13 -5.51 13.80
C GLU A 34 -2.35 -4.70 12.76
N ILE A 35 -1.31 -4.01 13.21
CA ILE A 35 -0.35 -3.34 12.34
C ILE A 35 0.55 -4.40 11.70
N LYS A 36 0.56 -4.48 10.37
CA LYS A 36 1.46 -5.34 9.60
C LYS A 36 2.00 -4.59 8.39
N LEU A 37 3.26 -4.19 8.46
CA LEU A 37 3.98 -3.63 7.33
C LEU A 37 4.45 -4.76 6.40
N ALA A 38 4.25 -4.59 5.11
CA ALA A 38 4.75 -5.52 4.11
C ALA A 38 6.14 -5.08 3.64
N TYR A 39 7.14 -5.94 3.83
CA TYR A 39 8.50 -5.72 3.34
C TYR A 39 8.76 -6.39 1.98
N SER A 40 7.89 -7.30 1.56
CA SER A 40 7.90 -7.92 0.24
C SER A 40 6.66 -7.53 -0.56
N ALA A 41 6.80 -7.51 -1.89
CA ALA A 41 5.73 -7.19 -2.81
C ALA A 41 5.15 -8.45 -3.45
N ILE A 42 3.83 -8.47 -3.65
CA ILE A 42 3.12 -9.49 -4.43
C ILE A 42 2.66 -8.79 -5.71
N ASN A 43 3.13 -9.26 -6.86
CA ASN A 43 2.90 -8.62 -8.16
C ASN A 43 3.28 -7.12 -8.15
N GLY A 44 4.43 -6.78 -7.55
CA GLY A 44 4.91 -5.40 -7.45
C GLY A 44 4.18 -4.50 -6.44
N VAL A 45 3.15 -5.01 -5.73
CA VAL A 45 2.38 -4.25 -4.73
C VAL A 45 2.62 -4.77 -3.32
N ARG A 46 2.83 -3.86 -2.37
CA ARG A 46 2.92 -4.16 -0.93
C ARG A 46 1.58 -3.90 -0.24
N PHE A 47 1.18 -4.80 0.63
CA PHE A 47 -0.12 -4.75 1.31
C PHE A 47 0.07 -4.54 2.81
N ASN A 48 -0.16 -3.30 3.27
CA ASN A 48 0.06 -2.89 4.65
C ASN A 48 -1.27 -2.85 5.42
N HIS A 49 -1.29 -3.42 6.62
CA HIS A 49 -2.49 -3.53 7.46
C HIS A 49 -2.40 -2.60 8.66
N PHE A 50 -3.51 -1.93 8.97
CA PHE A 50 -3.65 -1.04 10.13
C PHE A 50 -5.07 -1.10 10.72
N PRO A 51 -5.25 -0.84 12.02
CA PRO A 51 -6.57 -0.68 12.63
C PRO A 51 -7.17 0.68 12.24
N LEU A 52 -7.76 0.74 11.04
CA LEU A 52 -8.22 1.99 10.42
C LEU A 52 -9.68 2.35 10.69
N VAL A 53 -10.47 1.52 11.36
CA VAL A 53 -11.92 1.81 11.53
C VAL A 53 -12.12 2.73 12.73
N SER A 54 -12.87 3.82 12.52
CA SER A 54 -13.23 4.74 13.61
C SER A 54 -14.09 4.04 14.67
N GLN A 55 -13.74 4.23 15.94
CA GLN A 55 -14.55 3.75 17.07
C GLN A 55 -15.86 4.52 17.21
N HIS A 56 -15.90 5.78 16.76
CA HIS A 56 -17.08 6.65 16.87
C HIS A 56 -18.03 6.50 15.67
N HIS A 57 -17.50 6.15 14.49
CA HIS A 57 -18.28 6.02 13.25
C HIS A 57 -17.92 4.72 12.51
N PRO A 58 -18.56 3.59 12.88
CA PRO A 58 -18.37 2.33 12.18
C PRO A 58 -18.61 2.48 10.68
N GLY A 59 -17.63 2.09 9.86
CA GLY A 59 -17.66 2.23 8.40
C GLY A 59 -16.89 3.45 7.87
N LEU A 60 -16.39 4.34 8.73
CA LEU A 60 -15.44 5.38 8.36
C LEU A 60 -14.02 5.04 8.80
N HIS A 61 -13.05 5.62 8.11
CA HIS A 61 -11.66 5.55 8.55
C HIS A 61 -11.45 6.47 9.76
N ASP A 62 -10.74 5.98 10.77
CA ASP A 62 -10.13 6.80 11.80
C ASP A 62 -9.05 7.69 11.17
N LYS A 63 -9.22 9.00 11.32
CA LYS A 63 -8.36 9.99 10.68
C LYS A 63 -6.92 9.94 11.21
N MET A 64 -6.74 9.71 12.50
CA MET A 64 -5.43 9.68 13.14
C MET A 64 -4.70 8.40 12.78
N ALA A 65 -5.38 7.25 12.87
CA ALA A 65 -4.79 5.98 12.47
C ALA A 65 -4.41 5.95 10.99
N LEU A 66 -5.23 6.56 10.11
CA LEU A 66 -4.91 6.65 8.69
C LEU A 66 -3.71 7.57 8.41
N ALA A 67 -3.61 8.71 9.09
CA ALA A 67 -2.47 9.61 8.95
C ALA A 67 -1.17 8.94 9.40
N GLU A 68 -1.21 8.21 10.52
CA GLU A 68 -0.08 7.43 11.01
C GLU A 68 0.31 6.32 10.03
N ALA A 69 -0.67 5.58 9.50
CA ALA A 69 -0.43 4.54 8.50
C ALA A 69 0.27 5.07 7.25
N ILE A 70 -0.16 6.23 6.73
CA ILE A 70 0.49 6.89 5.60
C ILE A 70 1.95 7.22 5.93
N SER A 71 2.20 7.83 7.09
CA SER A 71 3.54 8.20 7.54
C SER A 71 4.48 6.98 7.62
N GLN A 72 4.02 5.90 8.26
CA GLN A 72 4.80 4.67 8.39
C GLN A 72 5.11 4.03 7.03
N VAL A 73 4.13 3.95 6.12
CA VAL A 73 4.35 3.38 4.78
C VAL A 73 5.31 4.25 3.95
N CYS A 74 5.19 5.58 4.02
CA CYS A 74 6.12 6.49 3.36
C CYS A 74 7.55 6.31 3.87
N SER A 75 7.74 6.05 5.17
CA SER A 75 9.07 5.82 5.75
C SER A 75 9.80 4.60 5.18
N LEU A 76 9.06 3.60 4.65
CA LEU A 76 9.64 2.43 3.99
C LEU A 76 10.36 2.79 2.68
N HIS A 77 9.93 3.88 2.03
CA HIS A 77 10.55 4.40 0.81
C HIS A 77 11.75 5.29 1.10
N SER A 78 11.93 5.73 2.35
CA SER A 78 13.01 6.63 2.76
C SER A 78 14.34 5.92 3.01
N LYS A 79 14.47 4.62 2.69
CA LYS A 79 15.79 3.98 2.68
C LYS A 79 16.62 4.62 1.56
N PRO A 80 17.78 5.22 1.86
CA PRO A 80 18.67 5.75 0.83
C PRO A 80 18.99 4.63 -0.17
N ILE A 81 19.03 4.96 -1.46
CA ILE A 81 19.67 4.08 -2.44
C ILE A 81 21.13 3.96 -2.00
N ASP A 82 21.49 2.78 -1.51
CA ASP A 82 22.89 2.48 -1.22
C ASP A 82 23.62 2.25 -2.55
N LEU A 83 24.24 3.32 -3.06
CA LEU A 83 25.04 3.28 -4.28
C LEU A 83 26.34 2.48 -4.10
N THR A 84 26.65 1.95 -2.91
CA THR A 84 27.82 1.10 -2.70
C THR A 84 27.63 -0.31 -3.24
N GLU A 85 26.39 -0.81 -3.38
CA GLU A 85 26.11 -2.13 -3.96
C GLU A 85 26.33 -2.18 -5.49
N TYR A 86 26.30 -1.02 -6.19
CA TYR A 86 26.54 -0.94 -7.64
C TYR A 86 28.01 -0.79 -8.04
N ARG A 87 28.93 -0.58 -7.08
CA ARG A 87 30.36 -0.36 -7.38
C ARG A 87 31.19 -1.64 -7.51
N TYR A 88 30.63 -2.82 -7.27
CA TYR A 88 31.38 -4.09 -7.32
C TYR A 88 31.03 -5.05 -8.47
N SER A 89 30.07 -4.71 -9.32
CA SER A 89 29.67 -5.55 -10.47
C SER A 89 30.22 -5.08 -11.81
N GLY A 90 31.23 -4.21 -11.81
CA GLY A 90 31.81 -3.67 -13.04
C GLY A 90 33.26 -3.22 -12.93
N ILE A 91 34.18 -4.13 -12.60
CA ILE A 91 35.57 -4.10 -13.07
C ILE A 91 36.01 -5.54 -13.34
N ASN A 92 36.55 -5.76 -14.55
CA ASN A 92 37.07 -7.00 -15.13
C ASN A 92 37.96 -7.83 -14.20
#